data_AF-A0A1K0FNE6-F1
#
_entry.id   AF-A0A1K0FNE6-F1
#
_cell.length_a   1.000
_cell.length_b   1.000
_cell.length_c   1.000
_cell.angle_alpha   90.00
_cell.angle_beta   90.00
_cell.angle_gamma   90.00
#
_symmetry.space_group_name_H-M   'P 1'
#
loop_
_entity.id
_entity.type
_entity.pdbx_description
1 polymer ?
#
loop_
_entity_poly.entity_id
_entity_poly.type
_entity_poly.pdbx_seq_one_letter_code
_entity_poly.pdbx_strand_id
1 'polypeptide(L)'
;MRTVAATVRFRDGGSNVAGLKTARTGASVGDFLAAVPDPKRRAEARTLCALMAEATGAAPEMWGDSIVGFGCYRYRYASGQQGDWPPVGLSPRKTALTIYLSAGFDEDLLAKLGPHRTGKSCLYVKRLADIDPDVLRALVADGFRKLDGKTLAPD
;
A
#
# COMPACT_ATOMS: atom_id res chain seq x y z
N MET A 1 -27.01 -54.68 4.08
CA MET A 1 -26.70 -53.50 3.25
C MET A 1 -26.48 -52.31 4.16
N ARG A 2 -25.21 -51.97 4.45
CA ARG A 2 -24.68 -50.63 4.81
C ARG A 2 -23.22 -50.78 5.25
N THR A 3 -22.34 -50.61 4.28
CA THR A 3 -20.89 -50.50 4.43
C THR A 3 -20.57 -49.15 5.05
N VAL A 4 -19.73 -49.13 6.10
CA VAL A 4 -19.15 -47.92 6.68
C VAL A 4 -17.87 -47.62 5.90
N ALA A 5 -17.86 -46.53 5.13
CA ALA A 5 -16.67 -46.06 4.42
C ALA A 5 -15.91 -45.04 5.29
N ALA A 6 -14.64 -45.36 5.57
CA ALA A 6 -13.65 -44.42 6.05
C ALA A 6 -13.26 -43.44 4.94
N THR A 7 -13.05 -42.15 5.22
CA THR A 7 -12.22 -41.31 4.35
C THR A 7 -11.58 -40.13 5.13
N VAL A 8 -10.26 -40.29 5.34
CA VAL A 8 -9.18 -39.31 5.19
C VAL A 8 -9.26 -37.98 5.97
N ARG A 9 -8.36 -37.86 6.95
CA ARG A 9 -7.90 -36.57 7.49
C ARG A 9 -7.01 -35.89 6.45
N PHE A 10 -7.38 -34.70 6.02
CA PHE A 10 -6.51 -33.80 5.26
C PHE A 10 -5.39 -33.31 6.19
N ARG A 11 -4.15 -33.60 5.80
CA ARG A 11 -2.94 -33.06 6.40
C ARG A 11 -2.60 -31.81 5.60
N ASP A 12 -2.85 -30.63 6.16
CA ASP A 12 -2.37 -29.37 5.61
C ASP A 12 -0.84 -29.38 5.59
N GLY A 13 -0.29 -29.49 4.39
CA GLY A 13 1.12 -29.26 4.11
C GLY A 13 1.37 -27.76 4.11
N GLY A 14 1.76 -27.22 5.26
CA GLY A 14 2.27 -25.85 5.37
C GLY A 14 3.57 -25.70 4.58
N SER A 15 3.46 -25.24 3.34
CA SER A 15 4.58 -24.77 2.53
C SER A 15 5.04 -23.43 3.09
N ASN A 16 6.10 -23.44 3.90
CA ASN A 16 6.80 -22.23 4.33
C ASN A 16 7.64 -21.71 3.16
N VAL A 17 7.00 -21.01 2.22
CA VAL A 17 7.70 -20.15 1.26
C VAL A 17 8.05 -18.88 2.02
N ALA A 18 9.32 -18.48 2.05
CA ALA A 18 9.74 -17.18 2.55
C ALA A 18 9.07 -16.09 1.69
N GLY A 19 7.84 -15.76 2.07
CA GLY A 19 6.96 -14.86 1.34
C GLY A 19 7.55 -13.46 1.34
N LEU A 20 7.22 -12.69 0.30
CA LEU A 20 7.47 -11.25 0.29
C LEU A 20 6.94 -10.66 1.60
N LYS A 21 7.80 -9.94 2.34
CA LYS A 21 7.44 -9.32 3.63
C LYS A 21 6.22 -8.40 3.51
N THR A 22 5.98 -7.89 2.31
CA THR A 22 4.82 -7.06 2.00
C THR A 22 3.99 -7.78 0.96
N ALA A 23 2.90 -8.38 1.41
CA ALA A 23 1.86 -9.00 0.60
C ALA A 23 0.50 -8.65 1.21
N ARG A 24 -0.59 -8.78 0.46
CA ARG A 24 -1.95 -8.57 1.02
C ARG A 24 -2.21 -9.56 2.14
N THR A 25 -2.62 -9.09 3.32
CA THR A 25 -2.75 -9.93 4.52
C THR A 25 -4.20 -10.17 4.97
N GLY A 26 -5.17 -9.46 4.38
CA GLY A 26 -6.57 -9.49 4.82
C GLY A 26 -6.80 -8.84 6.19
N ALA A 27 -5.75 -8.26 6.81
CA ALA A 27 -5.88 -7.55 8.07
C ALA A 27 -6.73 -6.28 7.91
N SER A 28 -7.41 -5.90 8.99
CA SER A 28 -8.27 -4.72 9.05
C SER A 28 -7.44 -3.43 9.00
N VAL A 29 -7.65 -2.63 7.95
CA VAL A 29 -7.06 -1.27 7.85
C VAL A 29 -7.57 -0.39 9.00
N GLY A 30 -8.85 -0.53 9.38
CA GLY A 30 -9.44 0.23 10.47
C GLY A 30 -8.72 -0.02 11.81
N ASP A 31 -8.47 -1.28 12.13
CA ASP A 31 -7.78 -1.68 13.36
C ASP A 31 -6.32 -1.25 13.35
N PHE A 32 -5.64 -1.40 12.21
CA PHE A 32 -4.27 -0.93 12.02
C PHE A 32 -4.16 0.59 12.28
N LEU A 33 -5.04 1.38 11.68
CA LEU A 33 -5.05 2.83 11.88
C LEU A 33 -5.43 3.18 13.32
N ALA A 34 -6.38 2.48 13.95
CA ALA A 34 -6.76 2.70 15.35
C ALA A 34 -5.61 2.39 16.33
N ALA A 35 -4.74 1.44 16.00
CA ALA A 35 -3.60 1.05 16.82
C ALA A 35 -2.42 2.04 16.77
N VAL A 36 -2.44 3.05 15.89
CA VAL A 36 -1.39 4.10 15.84
C VAL A 36 -1.32 4.82 17.19
N PRO A 37 -0.21 4.76 17.95
CA PRO A 37 -0.18 5.22 19.35
C PRO A 37 -0.39 6.73 19.51
N ASP A 38 0.21 7.53 18.64
CA ASP A 38 0.10 8.98 18.68
C ASP A 38 -1.26 9.44 18.13
N PRO A 39 -2.10 10.14 18.91
CA PRO A 39 -3.46 10.48 18.50
C PRO A 39 -3.50 11.45 17.32
N LYS A 40 -2.50 12.34 17.20
CA LYS A 40 -2.41 13.27 16.08
C LYS A 40 -2.06 12.53 14.79
N ARG A 41 -1.03 11.68 14.81
CA ARG A 41 -0.63 10.83 13.68
C ARG A 41 -1.76 9.90 13.28
N ARG A 42 -2.50 9.36 14.25
CA ARG A 42 -3.70 8.53 14.02
C ARG A 42 -4.75 9.29 13.22
N ALA A 43 -5.07 10.52 13.64
CA ALA A 43 -6.02 11.37 12.93
C ALA A 43 -5.54 11.69 11.51
N GLU A 44 -4.28 12.12 11.35
CA GLU A 44 -3.70 12.41 10.04
C GLU A 44 -3.66 11.18 9.13
N ALA A 45 -3.36 9.99 9.67
CA ALA A 45 -3.33 8.75 8.90
C ALA A 45 -4.73 8.36 8.40
N ARG A 46 -5.77 8.61 9.19
CA ARG A 46 -7.17 8.40 8.78
C ARG A 46 -7.57 9.38 7.67
N THR A 47 -7.24 10.67 7.84
CA THR A 47 -7.49 11.70 6.81
C THR A 47 -6.78 11.35 5.51
N LEU A 48 -5.50 10.98 5.58
CA LEU A 48 -4.72 10.59 4.42
C LEU A 48 -5.28 9.33 3.76
N CYS A 49 -5.65 8.31 4.54
CA CYS A 49 -6.26 7.09 4.01
C CYS A 49 -7.56 7.38 3.24
N ALA A 50 -8.41 8.26 3.78
CA ALA A 50 -9.65 8.68 3.11
C ALA A 50 -9.36 9.44 1.81
N LEU A 51 -8.45 10.42 1.85
CA LEU A 51 -8.03 11.18 0.66
C LEU A 51 -7.50 10.25 -0.44
N MET A 52 -6.67 9.27 -0.09
CA MET A 52 -6.13 8.31 -1.05
C MET A 52 -7.21 7.38 -1.61
N ALA A 53 -8.17 6.93 -0.78
CA ALA A 53 -9.31 6.14 -1.24
C ALA A 53 -10.16 6.93 -2.26
N GLU A 54 -10.44 8.21 -1.97
CA GLU A 54 -11.18 9.10 -2.88
C GLU A 54 -10.40 9.35 -4.18
N ALA A 55 -9.09 9.63 -4.09
CA ALA A 55 -8.25 9.93 -5.24
C ALA A 55 -8.11 8.75 -6.21
N THR A 56 -8.15 7.53 -5.68
CA THR A 56 -7.95 6.29 -6.46
C THR A 56 -9.25 5.61 -6.84
N GLY A 57 -10.33 5.83 -6.09
CA GLY A 57 -11.56 5.03 -6.17
C GLY A 57 -11.39 3.59 -5.66
N ALA A 58 -10.22 3.24 -5.09
CA ALA A 58 -9.91 1.91 -4.62
C ALA A 58 -10.11 1.77 -3.10
N ALA A 59 -10.54 0.59 -2.67
CA ALA A 59 -10.62 0.27 -1.25
C ALA A 59 -9.20 0.14 -0.66
N PRO A 60 -8.97 0.66 0.57
CA PRO A 60 -7.70 0.47 1.25
C PRO A 60 -7.55 -0.99 1.70
N GLU A 61 -6.37 -1.56 1.52
CA GLU A 61 -6.04 -2.92 1.94
C GLU A 61 -4.73 -2.98 2.72
N MET A 62 -4.62 -3.90 3.68
CA MET A 62 -3.36 -4.10 4.40
C MET A 62 -2.36 -4.89 3.56
N TRP A 63 -1.14 -4.35 3.50
CA TRP A 63 0.03 -4.95 2.86
C TRP A 63 1.12 -5.15 3.92
N GLY A 64 1.42 -6.41 4.20
CA GLY A 64 2.25 -6.80 5.33
C GLY A 64 1.64 -6.35 6.65
N ASP A 65 2.51 -5.85 7.53
CA ASP A 65 2.21 -5.44 8.90
C ASP A 65 2.05 -3.93 9.08
N SER A 66 2.40 -3.13 8.05
CA SER A 66 2.63 -1.70 8.27
C SER A 66 2.31 -0.78 7.09
N ILE A 67 1.72 -1.30 6.02
CA ILE A 67 1.36 -0.51 4.84
C ILE A 67 -0.14 -0.67 4.55
N VAL A 68 -0.81 0.45 4.34
CA VAL A 68 -2.14 0.50 3.72
C VAL A 68 -1.93 0.83 2.25
N GLY A 69 -2.28 -0.09 1.36
CA GLY A 69 -2.10 0.06 -0.08
C GLY A 69 -3.43 0.16 -0.82
N PHE A 70 -3.39 0.74 -2.01
CA PHE A 70 -4.55 0.93 -2.88
C PHE A 70 -4.24 0.33 -4.25
N GLY A 71 -5.09 -0.58 -4.73
CA GLY A 71 -4.91 -1.28 -5.99
C GLY A 71 -3.81 -2.34 -5.97
N CYS A 72 -3.46 -2.83 -7.14
CA CYS A 72 -2.45 -3.87 -7.31
C CYS A 72 -1.82 -3.80 -8.71
N TYR A 73 -0.50 -3.89 -8.76
CA TYR A 73 0.22 -4.19 -9.99
C TYR A 73 1.17 -5.36 -9.76
N ARG A 74 1.47 -6.08 -10.83
CA ARG A 74 2.42 -7.18 -10.82
C ARG A 74 3.77 -6.70 -11.35
N TYR A 75 4.86 -7.10 -10.72
CA TYR A 75 6.21 -6.89 -11.23
C TYR A 75 6.89 -8.23 -11.47
N ARG A 76 7.78 -8.28 -12.46
CA ARG A 76 8.65 -9.39 -12.78
C ARG A 76 10.04 -8.84 -13.07
N TYR A 77 11.06 -9.43 -12.46
CA TYR A 77 12.46 -9.13 -12.72
C TYR A 77 13.01 -10.04 -13.81
N ALA A 78 14.13 -9.63 -14.43
CA ALA A 78 14.84 -10.44 -15.44
C ALA A 78 15.31 -11.80 -14.88
N SER A 79 15.58 -11.87 -13.58
CA SER A 79 15.87 -13.13 -12.87
C SER A 79 14.68 -14.08 -12.75
N GLY A 80 13.49 -13.66 -13.20
CA GLY A 80 12.24 -14.44 -13.12
C GLY A 80 11.47 -14.25 -11.82
N GLN A 81 12.04 -13.59 -10.81
CA GLN A 81 11.33 -13.26 -9.58
C GLN A 81 10.17 -12.31 -9.88
N GLN A 82 8.99 -12.60 -9.35
CA GLN A 82 7.79 -11.79 -9.53
C GLN A 82 7.07 -11.57 -8.20
N GLY A 83 6.23 -10.54 -8.17
CA GLY A 83 5.40 -10.25 -7.02
C GLY A 83 4.33 -9.22 -7.34
N ASP A 84 3.46 -9.02 -6.35
CA ASP A 84 2.40 -8.03 -6.41
C ASP A 84 2.75 -6.87 -5.47
N TRP A 85 2.36 -5.65 -5.83
CA TRP A 85 2.62 -4.45 -5.04
C TRP A 85 1.52 -3.41 -5.25
N PRO A 86 1.21 -2.55 -4.25
CA PRO A 86 0.25 -1.48 -4.47
C PRO A 86 0.88 -0.33 -5.29
N PRO A 87 0.18 0.19 -6.31
CA PRO A 87 0.58 1.41 -7.03
C PRO A 87 0.90 2.57 -6.10
N VAL A 88 0.04 2.76 -5.09
CA VAL A 88 0.19 3.80 -4.06
C VAL A 88 -0.19 3.26 -2.69
N GLY A 89 0.39 3.83 -1.63
CA GLY A 89 0.05 3.42 -0.27
C GLY A 89 0.52 4.41 0.79
N LEU A 90 0.13 4.18 2.05
CA LEU A 90 0.59 4.95 3.20
C LEU A 90 1.12 4.06 4.33
N SER A 91 2.04 4.61 5.10
CA SER A 91 2.48 4.04 6.38
C SER A 91 2.64 5.16 7.42
N PRO A 92 1.85 5.16 8.51
CA PRO A 92 1.90 6.17 9.55
C PRO A 92 3.07 5.91 10.52
N ARG A 93 4.30 6.17 10.06
CA ARG A 93 5.51 5.98 10.86
C ARG A 93 5.59 7.05 11.97
N LYS A 94 6.39 6.75 13.00
CA LYS A 94 6.58 7.63 14.17
C LYS A 94 7.03 9.05 13.79
N THR A 95 7.95 9.17 12.83
CA THR A 95 8.58 10.46 12.47
C THR A 95 7.88 11.20 11.34
N ALA A 96 7.20 10.49 10.44
CA ALA A 96 6.54 11.05 9.26
C ALA A 96 5.44 10.11 8.75
N LEU A 97 4.46 10.66 8.02
CA LEU A 97 3.63 9.90 7.11
C LEU A 97 4.50 9.55 5.90
N THR A 98 4.67 8.25 5.65
CA THR A 98 5.31 7.76 4.44
C THR A 98 4.22 7.47 3.42
N ILE A 99 4.32 8.07 2.24
CA ILE A 99 3.41 7.88 1.12
C ILE A 99 4.21 7.19 0.02
N TYR A 100 3.75 6.02 -0.42
CA TYR A 100 4.37 5.26 -1.50
C TYR A 100 3.71 5.67 -2.82
N LEU A 101 4.54 6.02 -3.81
CA LEU A 101 4.15 6.34 -5.18
C LEU A 101 5.07 5.53 -6.10
N SER A 102 4.67 4.30 -6.38
CA SER A 102 5.54 3.30 -7.03
C SER A 102 5.91 3.67 -8.47
N ALA A 103 5.09 4.51 -9.13
CA ALA A 103 5.34 5.02 -10.48
C ALA A 103 6.35 6.19 -10.52
N GLY A 104 6.89 6.60 -9.37
CA GLY A 104 7.57 7.88 -9.22
C GLY A 104 6.58 9.01 -9.00
N PHE A 105 7.04 10.24 -9.13
CA PHE A 105 6.27 11.45 -8.91
C PHE A 105 6.54 12.46 -10.04
N ASP A 106 5.54 13.30 -10.30
CA ASP A 106 5.65 14.44 -11.20
C ASP A 106 6.33 15.58 -10.44
N GLU A 107 7.48 16.03 -10.93
CA GLU A 107 8.30 17.06 -10.28
C GLU A 107 7.61 18.43 -10.23
N ASP A 108 6.75 18.76 -11.21
CA ASP A 108 6.03 20.03 -11.26
C ASP A 108 4.90 20.07 -10.23
N LEU A 109 4.25 18.92 -10.00
CA LEU A 109 3.31 18.77 -8.90
C LEU A 109 4.05 18.78 -7.56
N LEU A 110 5.15 18.05 -7.45
CA LEU A 110 5.92 17.95 -6.23
C LEU A 110 6.42 19.31 -5.72
N ALA A 111 6.83 20.20 -6.62
CA ALA A 111 7.24 21.57 -6.30
C ALA A 111 6.14 22.41 -5.63
N LYS A 112 4.87 22.07 -5.85
CA LYS A 112 3.69 22.76 -5.31
C LYS A 112 3.15 22.13 -4.02
N LEU A 113 3.65 20.95 -3.64
CA LEU A 113 3.09 20.16 -2.55
C LEU A 113 3.27 20.81 -1.17
N GLY A 114 4.31 21.60 -0.96
CA GLY A 114 4.73 22.09 0.37
C GLY A 114 5.87 21.26 0.98
N PRO A 115 6.20 21.42 2.27
CA PRO A 115 7.39 20.82 2.88
C PRO A 115 7.33 19.29 2.94
N HIS A 116 8.24 18.63 2.21
CA HIS A 116 8.34 17.17 2.16
C HIS A 116 9.80 16.73 2.00
N ARG A 117 10.04 15.43 2.10
CA ARG A 117 11.27 14.78 1.62
C ARG A 117 10.90 13.66 0.66
N THR A 118 11.78 13.35 -0.28
CA THR A 118 11.60 12.26 -1.24
C THR A 118 12.59 11.12 -0.98
N GLY A 119 12.15 9.90 -1.29
CA GLY A 119 13.02 8.77 -1.60
C GLY A 119 12.83 8.35 -3.06
N LYS A 120 13.22 7.13 -3.43
CA LYS A 120 13.09 6.67 -4.83
C LYS A 120 11.64 6.60 -5.33
N SER A 121 10.72 6.16 -4.48
CA SER A 121 9.30 5.97 -4.83
C SER A 121 8.41 6.27 -3.62
N CYS A 122 8.86 7.19 -2.77
CA CYS A 122 8.14 7.55 -1.56
C CYS A 122 8.32 9.03 -1.19
N LEU A 123 7.28 9.58 -0.59
CA LEU A 123 7.25 10.90 0.02
C LEU A 123 7.20 10.76 1.54
N TYR A 124 7.90 11.64 2.24
CA TYR A 124 7.86 11.74 3.69
C TYR A 124 7.31 13.09 4.09
N VAL A 125 6.14 13.08 4.71
CA VAL A 125 5.42 14.29 5.15
C VAL A 125 5.38 14.31 6.67
N LYS A 126 5.88 15.37 7.30
CA LYS A 126 5.90 15.48 8.77
C LYS A 126 4.50 15.68 9.35
N ARG A 127 3.75 16.62 8.76
CA ARG A 127 2.39 17.00 9.16
C ARG A 127 1.55 17.16 7.91
N LEU A 128 0.33 16.62 7.93
CA LEU A 128 -0.56 16.69 6.77
C LEU A 128 -1.03 18.14 6.50
N ALA A 129 -1.12 18.96 7.55
CA ALA A 129 -1.52 20.37 7.45
C ALA A 129 -0.47 21.29 6.79
N ASP A 130 0.77 20.82 6.59
CA ASP A 130 1.81 21.63 5.95
C ASP A 130 1.79 21.49 4.43
N ILE A 131 1.02 20.55 3.89
CA ILE A 131 1.02 20.23 2.46
C ILE A 131 -0.32 20.57 1.80
N ASP A 132 -0.27 20.83 0.51
CA ASP A 132 -1.44 21.09 -0.31
C ASP A 132 -2.20 19.76 -0.57
N PRO A 133 -3.45 19.62 -0.10
CA PRO A 133 -4.22 18.38 -0.24
C PRO A 133 -4.64 18.09 -1.68
N ASP A 134 -4.80 19.10 -2.53
CA ASP A 134 -5.21 18.93 -3.92
C ASP A 134 -4.03 18.49 -4.79
N VAL A 135 -2.85 19.06 -4.53
CA VAL A 135 -1.60 18.57 -5.14
C VAL A 135 -1.31 17.13 -4.73
N LEU A 136 -1.50 16.79 -3.44
CA LEU A 136 -1.35 15.42 -2.99
C LEU A 136 -2.34 14.47 -3.69
N ARG A 137 -3.61 14.88 -3.80
CA ARG A 137 -4.64 14.09 -4.50
C ARG A 137 -4.24 13.84 -5.96
N ALA A 138 -3.70 14.84 -6.65
CA ALA A 138 -3.22 14.71 -8.02
C ALA A 138 -2.04 13.72 -8.15
N LEU A 139 -1.05 13.81 -7.25
CA LEU A 139 0.09 12.88 -7.21
C LEU A 139 -0.34 11.43 -6.98
N VAL A 140 -1.27 11.22 -6.04
CA VAL A 140 -1.81 9.89 -5.72
C VAL A 140 -2.59 9.33 -6.91
N ALA A 141 -3.49 10.12 -7.50
CA ALA A 141 -4.30 9.69 -8.64
C ALA A 141 -3.43 9.35 -9.86
N ASP A 142 -2.41 10.16 -10.14
CA ASP A 142 -1.48 9.90 -11.24
C ASP A 142 -0.66 8.62 -11.01
N GLY A 143 -0.06 8.47 -9.81
CA GLY A 143 0.71 7.29 -9.46
C GLY A 143 -0.11 6.00 -9.50
N PHE A 144 -1.37 6.06 -9.06
CA PHE A 144 -2.31 4.95 -9.13
C PHE A 144 -2.63 4.58 -10.59
N ARG A 145 -3.11 5.53 -11.39
CA ARG A 145 -3.46 5.32 -12.81
C ARG A 145 -2.29 4.76 -13.63
N LYS A 146 -1.05 5.17 -13.31
CA LYS A 146 0.14 4.71 -14.02
C LYS A 146 0.45 3.23 -13.83
N LEU A 147 -0.01 2.58 -12.75
CA LEU A 147 0.39 1.21 -12.42
C LEU A 147 -0.76 0.25 -12.14
N ASP A 148 -1.92 0.72 -11.68
CA ASP A 148 -3.00 -0.18 -11.27
C ASP A 148 -3.41 -1.13 -12.40
N GLY A 149 -3.53 -2.42 -12.05
CA GLY A 149 -3.83 -3.51 -12.98
C GLY A 149 -2.72 -3.87 -13.97
N LYS A 150 -1.56 -3.20 -13.94
CA LYS A 150 -0.47 -3.45 -14.90
C LYS A 150 0.44 -4.59 -14.46
N THR A 151 1.15 -5.14 -15.45
CA THR A 151 2.30 -6.02 -15.23
C THR A 151 3.55 -5.34 -15.75
N LEU A 152 4.51 -5.07 -14.86
CA LEU A 152 5.85 -4.59 -15.21
C LEU A 152 6.75 -5.82 -15.43
N ALA A 153 7.17 -6.06 -16.66
CA ALA A 153 8.13 -7.10 -17.00
C ALA A 153 9.28 -6.47 -17.80
N PRO A 154 10.51 -7.00 -17.72
CA PRO A 154 11.56 -6.63 -18.67
C PRO A 154 11.12 -7.04 -20.08
N ASP A 155 11.51 -6.24 -21.06
CA ASP A 155 11.36 -6.53 -22.48
C ASP A 155 12.06 -7.85 -22.88
#